data_AF-A0A2E5HLQ4-F1
#
_entry.id   AF-A0A2E5HLQ4-F1
#
_cell.length_a   1.000
_cell.length_b   1.000
_cell.length_c   1.000
_cell.angle_alpha   90.00
_cell.angle_beta   90.00
_cell.angle_gamma   90.00
#
_symmetry.space_group_name_H-M   'P 1'
#
loop_
_entity.id
_entity.type
_entity.pdbx_description
1 polymer ?
#
loop_
_entity_poly.entity_id
_entity_poly.type
_entity_poly.pdbx_seq_one_letter_code
_entity_poly.pdbx_strand_id
1 'polypeptide(L)'
;MSHTFTFHYSAGPGGPRVMAIVDLEASCGTCGYTEIQRFYHGLPYHPLTLPRFKQHIQASPDLLGYDCSNCGDPVTPTHTTRGAWTFGFPDGEGIIQAFFTCRFGEPEGLHYVLDPRTTLDPQALPIWGRDDVARRSEKLERLDDDAIFERFGRVFTVKHAWRLLWEEHQGSGELVMEEAAPGCWLLMGDDRADALAWARGELGDTFDRLLAAEINAPPERLTRALPGPIPGRYIQWMQQEASRAIDAGTCCAIALLDPTVALKRLSATLRRGRLTFELDEDEHGGPLLREITTPRGDTHPQEILVSHVLKYAAHTGMTPGDAARYAAEVLIGELMGLEVR
;
A
#
# COMPACT_ATOMS: atom_id res chain seq x y z
N MET A 1 21.03 -12.95 -8.93
CA MET A 1 20.85 -11.68 -9.65
C MET A 1 20.60 -10.59 -8.61
N SER A 2 21.25 -9.42 -8.70
CA SER A 2 20.97 -8.33 -7.77
C SER A 2 19.59 -7.75 -8.08
N HIS A 3 18.64 -7.85 -7.15
CA HIS A 3 17.36 -7.16 -7.28
C HIS A 3 17.59 -5.65 -7.13
N THR A 4 17.18 -4.86 -8.11
CA THR A 4 17.24 -3.40 -8.06
C THR A 4 16.37 -2.89 -6.89
N PHE A 5 16.88 -1.97 -6.09
CA PHE A 5 16.07 -1.29 -5.08
C PHE A 5 15.24 -0.21 -5.76
N THR A 6 13.92 -0.33 -5.68
CA THR A 6 12.97 0.65 -6.21
C THR A 6 12.15 1.18 -5.04
N PHE A 7 12.16 2.50 -4.86
CA PHE A 7 11.25 3.16 -3.92
C PHE A 7 9.81 2.91 -4.37
N HIS A 8 9.01 2.30 -3.50
CA HIS A 8 7.58 2.09 -3.74
C HIS A 8 6.78 3.30 -3.25
N TYR A 9 7.29 3.97 -2.22
CA TYR A 9 6.79 5.21 -1.68
C TYR A 9 7.63 6.40 -2.12
N SER A 10 6.95 7.51 -2.37
CA SER A 10 7.56 8.84 -2.44
C SER A 10 6.87 9.78 -1.47
N ALA A 11 7.62 10.80 -1.01
CA ALA A 11 7.04 11.92 -0.29
C ALA A 11 6.11 12.70 -1.21
N GLY A 12 4.99 13.17 -0.67
CA GLY A 12 4.05 13.99 -1.41
C GLY A 12 3.38 15.00 -0.48
N PRO A 13 2.89 16.13 -1.01
CA PRO A 13 2.33 17.24 -0.22
C PRO A 13 1.08 16.91 0.61
N GLY A 14 0.59 15.66 0.56
CA GLY A 14 -0.53 15.15 1.36
C GLY A 14 -0.26 13.76 1.98
N GLY A 15 1.00 13.33 2.04
CA GLY A 15 1.43 12.04 2.58
C GLY A 15 2.01 11.07 1.55
N PRO A 16 2.19 9.79 1.94
CA PRO A 16 2.85 8.80 1.10
C PRO A 16 2.14 8.67 -0.25
N ARG A 17 2.94 8.63 -1.33
CA ARG A 17 2.45 8.26 -2.66
C ARG A 17 3.01 6.90 -3.05
N VAL A 18 2.17 6.00 -3.51
CA VAL A 18 2.54 4.66 -3.98
C VAL A 18 2.74 4.66 -5.50
N MET A 19 3.77 3.97 -5.97
CA MET A 19 4.06 3.85 -7.40
C MET A 19 3.08 2.91 -8.12
N ALA A 20 2.60 3.33 -9.29
CA ALA A 20 1.96 2.51 -10.30
C ALA A 20 2.64 2.73 -11.65
N ILE A 21 2.59 1.72 -12.52
CA ILE A 21 3.16 1.77 -13.87
C ILE A 21 2.02 1.65 -14.87
N VAL A 22 2.05 2.50 -15.89
CA VAL A 22 1.07 2.52 -16.97
C VAL A 22 1.81 2.36 -18.27
N ASP A 23 1.43 1.34 -19.02
CA ASP A 23 1.98 1.05 -20.34
C ASP A 23 0.86 1.20 -21.36
N LEU A 24 1.01 2.14 -22.29
CA LEU A 24 0.04 2.41 -23.35
C LEU A 24 0.66 2.08 -24.69
N GLU A 25 0.02 1.19 -25.44
CA GLU A 25 0.32 1.01 -26.86
C GLU A 25 -0.57 1.96 -27.67
N ALA A 26 0.03 2.64 -28.63
CA ALA A 26 -0.69 3.54 -29.52
C ALA A 26 -0.17 3.45 -30.95
N SER A 27 -1.06 3.63 -31.91
CA SER A 27 -0.73 3.63 -33.34
C SER A 27 -0.99 5.00 -33.94
N CYS A 28 0.01 5.58 -34.60
CA CYS A 28 -0.12 6.87 -35.28
C CYS A 28 -1.26 6.83 -36.32
N GLY A 29 -2.18 7.80 -36.25
CA GLY A 29 -3.34 7.87 -37.14
C GLY A 29 -2.98 8.09 -38.62
N THR A 30 -1.81 8.66 -38.91
CA THR A 30 -1.35 8.95 -40.28
C THR A 30 -0.55 7.79 -40.87
N CYS A 31 0.53 7.35 -40.21
CA CYS A 31 1.46 6.37 -40.79
C CYS A 31 1.31 4.95 -40.22
N GLY A 32 0.46 4.75 -39.21
CA GLY A 32 0.23 3.45 -38.56
C GLY A 32 1.40 2.90 -37.75
N TYR A 33 2.45 3.70 -37.49
CA TYR A 33 3.57 3.27 -36.64
C TYR A 33 3.09 3.09 -35.19
N THR A 34 3.45 1.96 -34.58
CA THR A 34 3.01 1.58 -33.23
C THR A 34 4.16 1.68 -32.25
N GLU A 35 3.91 2.34 -31.13
CA GLU A 35 4.86 2.50 -30.03
C GLU A 35 4.20 2.19 -28.69
N ILE A 36 5.04 1.85 -27.70
CA ILE A 36 4.65 1.69 -26.30
C ILE A 36 5.22 2.86 -25.52
N GLN A 37 4.35 3.60 -24.84
CA GLN A 37 4.72 4.66 -23.92
C GLN A 37 4.51 4.19 -22.48
N ARG A 38 5.55 4.34 -21.64
CA ARG A 38 5.53 3.97 -20.23
C ARG A 38 5.49 5.21 -19.35
N PHE A 39 4.56 5.22 -18.40
CA PHE A 39 4.39 6.28 -17.42
C PHE A 39 4.54 5.73 -16.00
N TYR A 40 5.25 6.47 -15.15
CA TYR A 40 5.38 6.18 -13.72
C TYR A 40 4.50 7.14 -12.93
N HIS A 41 3.49 6.61 -12.26
CA HIS A 41 2.52 7.39 -11.50
C HIS A 41 2.71 7.22 -10.01
N GLY A 42 2.97 8.31 -9.30
CA GLY A 42 2.77 8.33 -7.85
C GLY A 42 1.29 8.57 -7.55
N LEU A 43 0.61 7.62 -6.93
CA LEU A 43 -0.78 7.76 -6.48
C LEU A 43 -0.80 8.11 -4.99
N PRO A 44 -1.58 9.12 -4.53
CA PRO A 44 -1.74 9.35 -3.11
C PRO A 44 -2.26 8.09 -2.42
N TYR A 45 -1.51 7.52 -1.47
CA TYR A 45 -1.82 6.22 -0.87
C TYR A 45 -3.08 6.30 -0.01
N HIS A 46 -3.16 7.28 0.89
CA HIS A 46 -4.25 7.34 1.86
C HIS A 46 -5.65 7.42 1.28
N PRO A 47 -5.90 8.14 0.18
CA PRO A 47 -7.22 8.15 -0.42
C PRO A 47 -7.36 7.10 -1.54
N LEU A 48 -6.38 6.21 -1.77
CA LEU A 48 -6.48 5.16 -2.78
C LEU A 48 -7.46 4.07 -2.32
N THR A 49 -8.57 3.95 -3.03
CA THR A 49 -9.58 2.91 -2.85
C THR A 49 -9.73 2.12 -4.15
N LEU A 50 -10.34 0.93 -4.11
CA LEU A 50 -10.55 0.14 -5.31
C LEU A 50 -11.37 0.90 -6.39
N PRO A 51 -12.43 1.67 -6.06
CA PRO A 51 -13.09 2.55 -7.02
C PRO A 51 -12.15 3.60 -7.65
N ARG A 52 -11.29 4.25 -6.85
CA ARG A 52 -10.33 5.23 -7.38
C ARG A 52 -9.25 4.59 -8.24
N PHE A 53 -8.80 3.38 -7.88
CA PHE A 53 -7.92 2.58 -8.73
C PHE A 53 -8.54 2.32 -10.10
N LYS A 54 -9.81 1.93 -10.15
CA LYS A 54 -10.56 1.75 -11.41
C LYS A 54 -10.71 3.06 -12.20
N GLN A 55 -10.96 4.18 -11.52
CA GLN A 55 -10.99 5.50 -12.16
C GLN A 55 -9.65 5.88 -12.79
N HIS A 56 -8.53 5.57 -12.13
CA HIS A 56 -7.20 5.77 -12.70
C HIS A 56 -6.99 4.95 -13.96
N ILE A 57 -7.43 3.69 -13.98
CA ILE A 57 -7.37 2.84 -15.19
C ILE A 57 -8.21 3.46 -16.32
N GLN A 58 -9.43 3.93 -16.02
CA GLN A 58 -10.30 4.55 -17.02
C GLN A 58 -9.68 5.81 -17.64
N ALA A 59 -8.97 6.61 -16.84
CA ALA A 59 -8.30 7.83 -17.28
C ALA A 59 -6.91 7.60 -17.92
N SER A 60 -6.44 6.34 -18.04
CA SER A 60 -5.09 6.06 -18.55
C SER A 60 -4.81 6.63 -19.93
N PRO A 61 -5.72 6.55 -20.92
CA PRO A 61 -5.45 7.05 -22.26
C PRO A 61 -5.13 8.55 -22.30
N ASP A 62 -5.65 9.35 -21.36
CA ASP A 62 -5.40 10.79 -21.25
C ASP A 62 -3.93 11.15 -20.97
N LEU A 63 -3.13 10.16 -20.56
CA LEU A 63 -1.68 10.32 -20.38
C LEU A 63 -0.93 10.43 -21.70
N LEU A 64 -1.53 9.98 -22.81
CA LEU A 64 -0.87 9.90 -24.09
C LEU A 64 -0.81 11.27 -24.78
N GLY A 65 0.40 11.73 -25.09
CA GLY A 65 0.64 12.93 -25.89
C GLY A 65 2.10 13.00 -26.31
N TYR A 66 2.39 12.68 -27.56
CA TYR A 66 3.74 12.73 -28.13
C TYR A 66 3.70 12.89 -29.66
N ASP A 67 4.82 13.26 -30.27
CA ASP A 67 4.96 13.29 -31.73
C ASP A 67 5.48 11.92 -32.22
N CYS A 68 4.82 11.35 -33.23
CA CYS A 68 5.16 10.06 -33.80
C CYS A 68 6.64 10.00 -34.22
N SER A 69 7.40 9.02 -33.73
CA SER A 69 8.84 8.92 -34.02
C SER A 69 9.17 8.68 -35.50
N ASN A 70 8.18 8.26 -36.30
CA ASN A 70 8.35 7.99 -37.73
C ASN A 70 7.96 9.17 -38.64
N CYS A 71 6.83 9.84 -38.40
CA CYS A 71 6.32 10.89 -39.29
C CYS A 71 6.15 12.28 -38.64
N GLY A 72 6.34 12.38 -37.32
CA GLY A 72 6.22 13.64 -36.57
C GLY A 72 4.77 14.10 -36.31
N ASP A 73 3.76 13.37 -36.75
CA ASP A 73 2.36 13.71 -36.47
C ASP A 73 2.00 13.42 -35.00
N PRO A 74 1.12 14.23 -34.40
CA PRO A 74 0.74 14.08 -33.00
C PRO A 74 -0.04 12.78 -32.75
N VAL A 75 0.39 12.03 -31.74
CA VAL A 75 -0.31 10.87 -31.19
C VAL A 75 -0.99 11.28 -29.88
N THR A 76 -2.32 11.34 -29.96
CA THR A 76 -3.26 11.74 -28.89
C THR A 76 -3.97 10.53 -28.25
N PRO A 77 -4.72 10.70 -27.14
CA PRO A 77 -5.42 9.59 -26.46
C PRO A 77 -6.31 8.73 -27.36
N THR A 78 -6.91 9.30 -28.41
CA THR A 78 -7.76 8.56 -29.35
C THR A 78 -7.01 7.51 -30.17
N HIS A 79 -5.68 7.56 -30.18
CA HIS A 79 -4.80 6.63 -30.89
C HIS A 79 -4.34 5.45 -30.02
N THR A 80 -4.67 5.43 -28.73
CA THR A 80 -4.39 4.28 -27.86
C THR A 80 -5.12 3.05 -28.38
N THR A 81 -4.40 1.94 -28.55
CA THR A 81 -4.95 0.65 -29.01
C THR A 81 -5.24 -0.27 -27.84
N ARG A 82 -4.35 -0.30 -26.84
CA ARG A 82 -4.46 -1.07 -25.61
C ARG A 82 -3.55 -0.51 -24.53
N GLY A 83 -3.80 -0.92 -23.30
CA GLY A 83 -2.91 -0.58 -22.20
C GLY A 83 -2.89 -1.62 -21.09
N ALA A 84 -1.91 -1.45 -20.23
CA ALA A 84 -1.78 -2.18 -18.98
C ALA A 84 -1.50 -1.22 -17.84
N TRP A 85 -2.18 -1.43 -16.71
CA TRP A 85 -1.95 -0.73 -15.47
C TRP A 85 -1.44 -1.71 -14.43
N THR A 86 -0.22 -1.51 -13.93
CA THR A 86 0.37 -2.36 -12.90
C THR A 86 0.47 -1.60 -11.59
N PHE A 87 -0.21 -2.10 -10.57
CA PHE A 87 -0.14 -1.64 -9.19
C PHE A 87 0.57 -2.69 -8.34
N GLY A 88 1.60 -2.28 -7.60
CA GLY A 88 2.22 -3.12 -6.59
C GLY A 88 1.71 -2.76 -5.20
N PHE A 89 1.43 -3.78 -4.38
CA PHE A 89 1.15 -3.51 -2.98
C PHE A 89 2.38 -2.85 -2.33
N PRO A 90 2.17 -1.91 -1.40
CA PRO A 90 3.27 -1.08 -0.93
C PRO A 90 4.32 -1.82 -0.09
N ASP A 91 3.94 -2.84 0.66
CA ASP A 91 4.89 -3.77 1.29
C ASP A 91 5.74 -4.55 0.27
N GLY A 92 5.37 -4.50 -1.01
CA GLY A 92 6.03 -5.18 -2.11
C GLY A 92 5.64 -6.65 -2.22
N GLU A 93 4.52 -7.09 -1.62
CA GLU A 93 3.99 -8.45 -1.77
C GLU A 93 2.79 -8.46 -2.71
N GLY A 94 3.09 -8.74 -3.97
CA GLY A 94 2.09 -8.94 -4.99
C GLY A 94 1.81 -7.71 -5.84
N ILE A 95 1.26 -7.98 -7.03
CA ILE A 95 0.82 -6.97 -7.97
C ILE A 95 -0.60 -7.25 -8.46
N ILE A 96 -1.30 -6.17 -8.78
CA ILE A 96 -2.55 -6.16 -9.53
C ILE A 96 -2.25 -5.55 -10.88
N GLN A 97 -2.47 -6.32 -11.95
CA GLN A 97 -2.36 -5.84 -13.32
C GLN A 97 -3.75 -5.77 -13.96
N ALA A 98 -4.10 -4.62 -14.50
CA ALA A 98 -5.31 -4.42 -15.26
C ALA A 98 -4.95 -4.23 -16.72
N PHE A 99 -5.58 -4.98 -17.61
CA PHE A 99 -5.34 -4.94 -19.05
C PHE A 99 -6.62 -4.53 -19.76
N PHE A 100 -6.51 -3.65 -20.74
CA PHE A 100 -7.65 -3.14 -21.49
C PHE A 100 -7.28 -2.92 -22.95
N THR A 101 -8.29 -2.99 -23.82
CA THR A 101 -8.21 -2.44 -25.17
C THR A 101 -8.81 -1.04 -25.17
N CYS A 102 -8.53 -0.23 -26.19
CA CYS A 102 -9.09 1.09 -26.31
C CYS A 102 -9.86 1.24 -27.62
N ARG A 103 -10.99 1.93 -27.53
CA ARG A 103 -11.77 2.34 -28.69
C ARG A 103 -12.03 3.85 -28.60
N PHE A 104 -11.45 4.60 -29.54
CA PHE A 104 -11.52 6.08 -29.56
C PHE A 104 -11.05 6.74 -28.25
N GLY A 105 -10.02 6.18 -27.62
CA GLY A 105 -9.48 6.70 -26.35
C GLY A 105 -10.24 6.24 -25.11
N GLU A 106 -11.29 5.43 -25.25
CA GLU A 106 -12.04 4.88 -24.13
C GLU A 106 -11.60 3.44 -23.84
N PRO A 107 -11.19 3.09 -22.61
CA PRO A 107 -10.88 1.72 -22.23
C PRO A 107 -12.09 0.79 -22.28
N GLU A 108 -11.92 -0.38 -22.88
CA GLU A 108 -12.91 -1.47 -22.94
C GLU A 108 -12.23 -2.85 -22.71
N GLY A 109 -13.02 -3.90 -22.47
CA GLY A 109 -12.49 -5.27 -22.34
C GLY A 109 -11.54 -5.46 -21.15
N LEU A 110 -11.81 -4.76 -20.05
CA LEU A 110 -10.97 -4.77 -18.86
C LEU A 110 -10.89 -6.17 -18.25
N HIS A 111 -9.67 -6.64 -17.99
CA HIS A 111 -9.43 -7.86 -17.23
C HIS A 111 -8.24 -7.69 -16.30
N TYR A 112 -8.27 -8.44 -15.20
CA TYR A 112 -7.30 -8.31 -14.13
C TYR A 112 -6.50 -9.60 -13.95
N VAL A 113 -5.25 -9.41 -13.56
CA VAL A 113 -4.31 -10.46 -13.18
C VAL A 113 -3.81 -10.12 -11.78
N LEU A 114 -3.97 -11.08 -10.88
CA LEU A 114 -3.56 -10.98 -9.49
C LEU A 114 -2.41 -11.95 -9.21
N ASP A 115 -1.22 -11.41 -9.01
CA ASP A 115 -0.01 -12.21 -8.77
C ASP A 115 0.57 -11.90 -7.38
N PRO A 116 0.35 -12.75 -6.36
CA PRO A 116 0.88 -12.55 -5.01
C PRO A 116 2.39 -12.80 -4.89
N ARG A 117 3.02 -13.42 -5.90
CA ARG A 117 4.44 -13.81 -5.84
C ARG A 117 5.37 -12.81 -6.50
N THR A 118 4.80 -11.90 -7.29
CA THR A 118 5.56 -10.91 -8.04
C THR A 118 5.61 -9.59 -7.29
N THR A 119 6.80 -8.98 -7.27
CA THR A 119 6.98 -7.60 -6.78
C THR A 119 6.95 -6.65 -7.97
N LEU A 120 6.50 -5.41 -7.75
CA LEU A 120 6.51 -4.39 -8.81
C LEU A 120 7.94 -4.20 -9.35
N ASP A 121 8.12 -4.47 -10.64
CA ASP A 121 9.38 -4.27 -11.34
C ASP A 121 9.22 -3.12 -12.36
N PRO A 122 9.89 -1.97 -12.15
CA PRO A 122 9.80 -0.81 -13.05
C PRO A 122 10.37 -1.05 -14.45
N GLN A 123 11.09 -2.15 -14.65
CA GLN A 123 11.71 -2.53 -15.93
C GLN A 123 10.94 -3.65 -16.65
N ALA A 124 10.08 -4.39 -15.95
CA ALA A 124 9.29 -5.44 -16.58
C ALA A 124 8.24 -4.83 -17.50
N LEU A 125 8.25 -5.19 -18.78
CA LEU A 125 7.20 -4.83 -19.73
C LEU A 125 5.95 -5.69 -19.51
N PRO A 126 4.76 -5.15 -19.78
CA PRO A 126 3.52 -5.92 -19.68
C PRO A 126 3.52 -7.03 -20.73
N ILE A 127 3.06 -8.21 -20.34
CA ILE A 127 2.93 -9.33 -21.26
C ILE A 127 1.53 -9.27 -21.87
N TRP A 128 1.40 -8.76 -23.10
CA TRP A 128 0.11 -8.66 -23.79
C TRP A 128 -0.27 -9.91 -24.61
N GLY A 129 0.60 -10.92 -24.67
CA GLY A 129 0.35 -12.16 -25.42
C GLY A 129 -0.78 -12.99 -24.80
N ARG A 130 -1.80 -13.34 -25.59
CA ARG A 130 -2.96 -14.14 -25.15
C ARG A 130 -2.57 -15.46 -24.46
N ASP A 131 -1.50 -16.11 -24.94
CA ASP A 131 -1.06 -17.43 -24.48
C ASP A 131 -0.24 -17.40 -23.17
N ASP A 132 0.42 -16.28 -22.86
CA ASP A 132 1.24 -16.17 -21.64
C ASP A 132 0.46 -15.62 -20.44
N VAL A 133 -0.50 -14.71 -20.67
CA VAL A 133 -1.42 -14.24 -19.62
C VAL A 133 -2.37 -15.37 -19.17
N ALA A 134 -2.78 -16.25 -20.11
CA ALA A 134 -3.61 -17.41 -19.79
C ALA A 134 -2.87 -18.51 -19.00
N ARG A 135 -1.53 -18.53 -19.02
CA ARG A 135 -0.72 -19.55 -18.35
C ARG A 135 -0.27 -19.18 -16.93
N ARG A 136 -0.35 -17.91 -16.53
CA ARG A 136 0.27 -17.44 -15.28
C ARG A 136 -0.72 -17.01 -14.18
N SER A 137 -2.00 -16.82 -14.49
CA SER A 137 -2.94 -16.20 -13.55
C SER A 137 -4.37 -16.34 -14.01
N GLU A 138 -5.27 -16.60 -13.07
CA GLU A 138 -6.71 -16.53 -13.27
C GLU A 138 -7.08 -15.13 -13.76
N LYS A 139 -7.69 -15.05 -14.95
CA LYS A 139 -8.17 -13.79 -15.52
C LYS A 139 -9.50 -13.45 -14.88
N LEU A 140 -9.55 -12.33 -14.17
CA LEU A 140 -10.79 -11.84 -13.57
C LEU A 140 -11.39 -10.75 -14.46
N GLU A 141 -12.67 -10.85 -14.80
CA GLU A 141 -13.40 -9.78 -15.50
C GLU A 141 -13.81 -8.65 -14.55
N ARG A 142 -13.94 -8.96 -13.26
CA ARG A 142 -14.27 -8.01 -12.20
C ARG A 142 -13.27 -8.13 -11.06
N LEU A 143 -12.85 -6.98 -10.55
CA LEU A 143 -12.03 -6.87 -9.35
C LEU A 143 -12.89 -6.30 -8.22
N ASP A 144 -12.99 -7.00 -7.11
CA ASP A 144 -13.62 -6.59 -5.85
C ASP A 144 -12.71 -6.94 -4.68
N ASP A 145 -13.06 -6.49 -3.46
CA ASP A 145 -12.24 -6.71 -2.28
C ASP A 145 -12.16 -8.20 -1.92
N ASP A 146 -13.23 -8.98 -2.13
CA ASP A 146 -13.25 -10.43 -1.91
C ASP A 146 -12.23 -11.15 -2.78
N ALA A 147 -12.20 -10.88 -4.09
CA ALA A 147 -11.21 -11.49 -5.00
C ALA A 147 -9.77 -11.13 -4.62
N ILE A 148 -9.54 -9.93 -4.07
CA ILE A 148 -8.23 -9.51 -3.56
C ILE A 148 -7.90 -10.28 -2.29
N PHE A 149 -8.85 -10.39 -1.35
CA PHE A 149 -8.64 -11.11 -0.10
C PHE A 149 -8.39 -12.60 -0.33
N GLU A 150 -9.19 -13.28 -1.13
CA GLU A 150 -9.01 -14.70 -1.48
C GLU A 150 -7.64 -14.97 -2.09
N ARG A 151 -7.13 -14.03 -2.90
CA ARG A 151 -5.89 -14.22 -3.65
C ARG A 151 -4.63 -13.84 -2.88
N PHE A 152 -4.69 -12.75 -2.11
CA PHE A 152 -3.53 -12.19 -1.42
C PHE A 152 -3.57 -12.41 0.10
N GLY A 153 -4.70 -12.85 0.65
CA GLY A 153 -4.92 -12.94 2.10
C GLY A 153 -5.03 -11.58 2.78
N ARG A 154 -5.34 -10.51 2.03
CA ARG A 154 -5.40 -9.13 2.54
C ARG A 154 -6.43 -8.31 1.78
N VAL A 155 -6.93 -7.27 2.44
CA VAL A 155 -7.77 -6.26 1.80
C VAL A 155 -6.95 -5.33 0.90
N PHE A 156 -7.61 -4.70 -0.09
CA PHE A 156 -6.96 -3.67 -0.90
C PHE A 156 -6.55 -2.46 -0.06
N THR A 157 -7.39 -2.08 0.90
CA THR A 157 -7.15 -0.97 1.82
C THR A 157 -7.78 -1.23 3.19
N VAL A 158 -6.95 -1.17 4.24
CA VAL A 158 -7.37 -1.38 5.65
C VAL A 158 -8.47 -0.39 6.06
N LYS A 159 -8.49 0.78 5.44
CA LYS A 159 -9.49 1.83 5.71
C LYS A 159 -10.89 1.43 5.26
N HIS A 160 -11.01 0.63 4.21
CA HIS A 160 -12.31 0.13 3.80
C HIS A 160 -12.80 -0.93 4.79
N ALA A 161 -11.93 -1.84 5.22
CA ALA A 161 -12.25 -2.83 6.27
C ALA A 161 -12.75 -2.15 7.55
N TRP A 162 -12.07 -1.11 8.04
CA TRP A 162 -12.55 -0.32 9.18
C TRP A 162 -13.97 0.26 9.01
N ARG A 163 -14.31 0.69 7.79
CA ARG A 163 -15.62 1.28 7.48
C ARG A 163 -16.71 0.22 7.48
N LEU A 164 -16.41 -0.97 6.94
CA LEU A 164 -17.32 -2.12 6.97
C LEU A 164 -17.51 -2.62 8.40
N LEU A 165 -16.44 -2.71 9.18
CA LEU A 165 -16.47 -3.11 10.58
C LEU A 165 -17.33 -2.16 11.43
N TRP A 166 -17.28 -0.85 11.16
CA TRP A 166 -18.20 0.11 11.78
C TRP A 166 -19.67 -0.12 11.42
N GLU A 167 -19.95 -0.39 10.15
CA GLU A 167 -21.32 -0.68 9.69
C GLU A 167 -21.86 -1.97 10.33
N GLU A 168 -21.02 -2.99 10.46
CA GLU A 168 -21.36 -4.24 11.14
C GLU A 168 -21.64 -4.02 12.63
N HIS A 169 -20.73 -3.33 13.33
CA HIS A 169 -20.88 -3.00 14.75
C HIS A 169 -22.16 -2.19 15.01
N GLN A 170 -22.48 -1.21 14.17
CA GLN A 170 -23.72 -0.44 14.28
C GLN A 170 -24.98 -1.28 14.01
N GLY A 171 -24.87 -2.28 13.12
CA GLY A 171 -25.98 -3.17 12.79
C GLY A 171 -26.29 -4.19 13.89
N SER A 172 -25.27 -4.74 14.54
CA SER A 172 -25.43 -5.78 15.57
C SER A 172 -25.47 -5.21 17.00
N GLY A 173 -24.74 -4.12 17.26
CA GLY A 173 -24.41 -3.66 18.62
C GLY A 173 -23.43 -4.59 19.35
N GLU A 174 -22.81 -5.54 18.65
CA GLU A 174 -21.90 -6.53 19.21
C GLU A 174 -20.43 -6.17 18.92
N LEU A 175 -19.52 -6.85 19.63
CA LEU A 175 -18.10 -6.82 19.31
C LEU A 175 -17.86 -7.47 17.95
N VAL A 176 -17.07 -6.81 17.12
CA VAL A 176 -16.76 -7.29 15.76
C VAL A 176 -15.25 -7.24 15.53
N MET A 177 -14.73 -8.24 14.81
CA MET A 177 -13.33 -8.31 14.46
C MET A 177 -13.13 -8.95 13.10
N GLU A 178 -12.19 -8.42 12.34
CA GLU A 178 -11.82 -8.92 11.01
C GLU A 178 -10.29 -8.97 10.87
N GLU A 179 -9.77 -10.02 10.23
CA GLU A 179 -8.37 -10.05 9.79
C GLU A 179 -8.24 -9.28 8.47
N ALA A 180 -7.60 -8.12 8.47
CA ALA A 180 -7.45 -7.29 7.28
C ALA A 180 -6.25 -7.69 6.40
N ALA A 181 -5.24 -8.31 7.02
CA ALA A 181 -4.05 -8.84 6.37
C ALA A 181 -3.33 -9.78 7.35
N PRO A 182 -2.38 -10.62 6.89
CA PRO A 182 -1.67 -11.52 7.79
C PRO A 182 -0.96 -10.73 8.90
N GLY A 183 -1.28 -11.04 10.16
CA GLY A 183 -0.73 -10.33 11.32
C GLY A 183 -1.39 -8.98 11.61
N CYS A 184 -2.59 -8.70 11.08
CA CYS A 184 -3.31 -7.45 11.26
C CYS A 184 -4.82 -7.71 11.43
N TRP A 185 -5.30 -7.62 12.68
CA TRP A 185 -6.72 -7.72 13.01
C TRP A 185 -7.26 -6.35 13.40
N LEU A 186 -8.48 -6.06 12.97
CA LEU A 186 -9.20 -4.83 13.30
C LEU A 186 -10.33 -5.22 14.24
N LEU A 187 -10.46 -4.51 15.35
CA LEU A 187 -11.42 -4.80 16.41
C LEU A 187 -12.21 -3.53 16.73
N MET A 188 -13.53 -3.67 16.86
CA MET A 188 -14.42 -2.58 17.23
C MET A 188 -15.43 -3.02 18.28
N GLY A 189 -15.72 -2.12 19.23
CA GLY A 189 -16.62 -2.38 20.35
C GLY A 189 -16.94 -1.16 21.18
N ASP A 190 -17.81 -1.29 22.18
CA ASP A 190 -18.18 -0.18 23.07
C ASP A 190 -17.12 0.11 24.13
N ASP A 191 -16.58 -0.95 24.77
CA ASP A 191 -15.58 -0.86 25.83
C ASP A 191 -14.28 -1.57 25.44
N ARG A 192 -13.16 -0.91 25.74
CA ARG A 192 -11.82 -1.37 25.40
C ARG A 192 -11.43 -2.65 26.13
N ALA A 193 -11.70 -2.75 27.43
CA ALA A 193 -11.29 -3.89 28.23
C ALA A 193 -12.06 -5.14 27.83
N ASP A 194 -13.37 -5.01 27.62
CA ASP A 194 -14.23 -6.08 27.15
C ASP A 194 -13.84 -6.54 25.75
N ALA A 195 -13.58 -5.61 24.83
CA ALA A 195 -13.13 -5.92 23.48
C ALA A 195 -11.82 -6.73 23.46
N LEU A 196 -10.82 -6.32 24.24
CA LEU A 196 -9.54 -7.04 24.33
C LEU A 196 -9.68 -8.41 25.01
N ALA A 197 -10.53 -8.53 26.03
CA ALA A 197 -10.79 -9.81 26.69
C ALA A 197 -11.47 -10.80 25.73
N TRP A 198 -12.44 -10.34 24.95
CA TRP A 198 -13.10 -11.13 23.92
C TRP A 198 -12.12 -11.55 22.81
N ALA A 199 -11.36 -10.60 22.26
CA ALA A 199 -10.37 -10.89 21.22
C ALA A 199 -9.29 -11.88 21.68
N ARG A 200 -8.89 -11.84 22.96
CA ARG A 200 -8.00 -12.85 23.54
C ARG A 200 -8.63 -14.25 23.53
N GLY A 201 -9.93 -14.36 23.79
CA GLY A 201 -10.67 -15.62 23.69
C GLY A 201 -10.67 -16.17 22.26
N GLU A 202 -10.89 -15.31 21.27
CA GLU A 202 -10.95 -15.70 19.85
C GLU A 202 -9.58 -16.05 19.27
N LEU A 203 -8.53 -15.29 19.61
CA LEU A 203 -7.19 -15.46 19.03
C LEU A 203 -6.27 -16.38 19.83
N GLY A 204 -6.62 -16.70 21.09
CA GLY A 204 -5.83 -17.55 21.98
C GLY A 204 -4.38 -17.07 22.12
N ASP A 205 -3.43 -18.01 21.99
CA ASP A 205 -1.99 -17.75 22.11
C ASP A 205 -1.45 -16.73 21.09
N THR A 206 -2.17 -16.49 19.99
CA THR A 206 -1.79 -15.47 19.01
C THR A 206 -1.87 -14.08 19.63
N PHE A 207 -2.89 -13.82 20.46
CA PHE A 207 -3.16 -12.52 21.07
C PHE A 207 -1.97 -11.98 21.87
N ASP A 208 -1.33 -12.84 22.66
CA ASP A 208 -0.25 -12.45 23.58
C ASP A 208 1.02 -11.97 22.85
N ARG A 209 1.10 -12.17 21.53
CA ARG A 209 2.20 -11.70 20.68
C ARG A 209 1.88 -10.42 19.92
N LEU A 210 0.63 -9.96 19.97
CA LEU A 210 0.17 -8.80 19.20
C LEU A 210 0.30 -7.51 20.02
N LEU A 211 0.64 -6.43 19.33
CA LEU A 211 0.49 -5.09 19.87
C LEU A 211 -0.95 -4.61 19.65
N ALA A 212 -1.65 -4.27 20.73
CA ALA A 212 -2.93 -3.57 20.66
C ALA A 212 -2.70 -2.06 20.54
N ALA A 213 -3.17 -1.44 19.46
CA ALA A 213 -3.04 -0.01 19.19
C ALA A 213 -4.39 0.61 18.82
N GLU A 214 -4.81 1.61 19.58
CA GLU A 214 -6.01 2.39 19.27
C GLU A 214 -5.75 3.37 18.13
N ILE A 215 -6.69 3.49 17.19
CA ILE A 215 -6.50 4.32 15.99
C ILE A 215 -6.46 5.83 16.30
N ASN A 216 -7.06 6.25 17.42
CA ASN A 216 -7.06 7.64 17.89
C ASN A 216 -5.88 7.98 18.80
N ALA A 217 -5.08 7.00 19.24
CA ALA A 217 -3.86 7.26 19.98
C ALA A 217 -2.85 7.99 19.07
N PRO A 218 -2.29 9.13 19.52
CA PRO A 218 -1.27 9.82 18.74
C PRO A 218 -0.02 8.92 18.64
N PRO A 219 0.47 8.59 17.44
CA PRO A 219 1.66 7.77 17.30
C PRO A 219 2.90 8.60 17.66
N GLU A 220 3.96 7.93 18.14
CA GLU A 220 5.26 8.56 18.24
C GLU A 220 5.80 8.92 16.84
N ARG A 221 6.70 9.91 16.76
CA ARG A 221 7.32 10.28 15.48
C ARG A 221 8.19 9.14 14.97
N LEU A 222 7.95 8.69 13.74
CA LEU A 222 8.74 7.63 13.09
C LEU A 222 10.19 8.04 12.86
N THR A 223 10.43 9.25 12.36
CA THR A 223 11.77 9.81 12.11
C THR A 223 11.76 11.34 12.24
N ARG A 224 12.94 11.97 12.25
CA ARG A 224 13.09 13.44 12.25
C ARG A 224 12.60 14.10 10.95
N ALA A 225 12.60 13.41 9.80
CA ALA A 225 12.25 14.02 8.51
C ALA A 225 10.77 14.02 8.15
N LEU A 226 9.87 13.66 9.08
CA LEU A 226 8.45 13.97 8.96
C LEU A 226 8.07 15.13 9.89
N PRO A 227 8.53 16.39 9.64
CA PRO A 227 8.24 17.54 10.51
C PRO A 227 6.78 18.05 10.40
N GLY A 228 5.94 17.43 9.56
CA GLY A 228 4.55 17.80 9.33
C GLY A 228 3.54 17.01 10.17
N PRO A 229 2.24 17.40 10.15
CA PRO A 229 1.18 16.56 10.69
C PRO A 229 1.18 15.21 9.99
N ILE A 230 1.05 14.13 10.76
CA ILE A 230 1.01 12.78 10.21
C ILE A 230 -0.21 12.67 9.28
N PRO A 231 0.00 12.44 7.98
CA PRO A 231 -1.09 12.34 7.03
C PRO A 231 -1.88 11.06 7.28
N GLY A 232 -3.15 11.06 6.88
CA GLY A 232 -3.99 9.86 6.96
C GLY A 232 -4.58 9.59 8.34
N ARG A 233 -4.82 10.60 9.18
CA ARG A 233 -5.51 10.43 10.48
C ARG A 233 -6.88 9.77 10.31
N TYR A 234 -7.32 8.96 11.27
CA TYR A 234 -8.61 8.25 11.21
C TYR A 234 -9.81 9.14 10.86
N ILE A 235 -9.88 10.36 11.42
CA ILE A 235 -10.94 11.33 11.11
C ILE A 235 -11.06 11.71 9.62
N GLN A 236 -10.01 11.47 8.83
CA GLN A 236 -9.98 11.77 7.40
C GLN A 236 -10.56 10.64 6.53
N TRP A 237 -10.68 9.42 7.06
CA TRP A 237 -11.08 8.25 6.29
C TRP A 237 -12.20 7.42 6.92
N MET A 238 -12.39 7.50 8.24
CA MET A 238 -13.56 6.94 8.91
C MET A 238 -14.83 7.75 8.57
N GLN A 239 -15.99 7.11 8.72
CA GLN A 239 -17.27 7.82 8.72
C GLN A 239 -17.29 8.87 9.85
N GLN A 240 -18.04 9.96 9.65
CA GLN A 240 -18.08 11.06 10.61
C GLN A 240 -18.68 10.61 11.94
N GLU A 241 -19.69 9.76 11.89
CA GLU A 241 -20.37 9.15 13.02
C GLU A 241 -19.42 8.28 13.83
N ALA A 242 -18.67 7.41 13.16
CA ALA A 242 -17.67 6.55 13.78
C ALA A 242 -16.59 7.37 14.50
N SER A 243 -16.05 8.38 13.80
CA SER A 243 -15.01 9.25 14.38
C SER A 243 -15.50 9.97 15.64
N ARG A 244 -16.75 10.45 15.64
CA ARG A 244 -17.35 11.09 16.82
C ARG A 244 -17.56 10.09 17.97
N ALA A 245 -17.99 8.87 17.69
CA ALA A 245 -18.19 7.84 18.70
C ALA A 245 -16.85 7.46 19.37
N ILE A 246 -15.79 7.32 18.56
CA ILE A 246 -14.42 7.08 19.05
C ILE A 246 -13.92 8.25 19.89
N ASP A 247 -14.09 9.49 19.43
CA ASP A 247 -13.67 10.69 20.16
C ASP A 247 -14.45 10.88 21.47
N ALA A 248 -15.71 10.46 21.52
CA ALA A 248 -16.55 10.50 22.71
C ALA A 248 -16.27 9.35 23.69
N GLY A 249 -15.46 8.35 23.30
CA GLY A 249 -15.21 7.15 24.09
C GLY A 249 -16.43 6.24 24.23
N THR A 250 -17.43 6.36 23.34
CA THR A 250 -18.59 5.47 23.30
C THR A 250 -18.38 4.28 22.35
N CYS A 251 -17.23 4.24 21.69
CA CYS A 251 -16.78 3.17 20.83
C CYS A 251 -15.24 3.16 20.89
N CYS A 252 -14.64 1.98 20.89
CA CYS A 252 -13.22 1.75 20.75
C CYS A 252 -12.93 1.09 19.40
N ALA A 253 -11.82 1.49 18.78
CA ALA A 253 -11.33 0.94 17.52
C ALA A 253 -9.85 0.62 17.68
N ILE A 254 -9.54 -0.68 17.74
CA ILE A 254 -8.25 -1.23 18.12
C ILE A 254 -7.69 -2.09 16.98
N ALA A 255 -6.49 -1.79 16.54
CA ALA A 255 -5.73 -2.68 15.67
C ALA A 255 -4.87 -3.62 16.54
N LEU A 256 -4.97 -4.93 16.32
CA LEU A 256 -4.09 -5.93 16.89
C LEU A 256 -3.05 -6.31 15.83
N LEU A 257 -1.79 -5.99 16.08
CA LEU A 257 -0.74 -5.97 15.05
C LEU A 257 0.45 -6.85 15.44
N ASP A 258 0.88 -7.74 14.55
CA ASP A 258 2.04 -8.62 14.76
C ASP A 258 3.36 -7.87 14.49
N PRO A 259 4.22 -7.66 15.51
CA PRO A 259 5.53 -7.02 15.34
C PRO A 259 6.47 -7.79 14.41
N THR A 260 6.31 -9.11 14.28
CA THR A 260 7.14 -9.96 13.43
C THR A 260 6.99 -9.58 11.95
N VAL A 261 5.76 -9.24 11.53
CA VAL A 261 5.46 -8.82 10.14
C VAL A 261 6.17 -7.51 9.81
N ALA A 262 6.04 -6.51 10.70
CA ALA A 262 6.70 -5.22 10.55
C ALA A 262 8.23 -5.37 10.58
N LEU A 263 8.78 -6.10 11.55
CA LEU A 263 10.22 -6.33 11.69
C LEU A 263 10.82 -7.00 10.45
N LYS A 264 10.17 -8.06 9.94
CA LYS A 264 10.60 -8.77 8.73
C LYS A 264 10.64 -7.83 7.54
N ARG A 265 9.60 -7.02 7.34
CA ARG A 265 9.50 -6.09 6.22
C ARG A 265 10.51 -4.95 6.31
N LEU A 266 10.62 -4.33 7.48
CA LEU A 266 11.57 -3.26 7.77
C LEU A 266 13.00 -3.74 7.49
N SER A 267 13.39 -4.87 8.09
CA SER A 267 14.69 -5.50 7.91
C SER A 267 15.00 -5.83 6.45
N ALA A 268 14.04 -6.42 5.73
CA ALA A 268 14.22 -6.78 4.32
C ALA A 268 14.41 -5.54 3.44
N THR A 269 13.69 -4.46 3.72
CA THR A 269 13.76 -3.20 2.95
C THR A 269 15.08 -2.49 3.19
N LEU A 270 15.53 -2.36 4.44
CA LEU A 270 16.83 -1.76 4.78
C LEU A 270 17.99 -2.54 4.14
N ARG A 271 17.97 -3.88 4.22
CA ARG A 271 18.99 -4.74 3.57
C ARG A 271 18.99 -4.57 2.05
N ARG A 272 17.83 -4.40 1.42
CA ARG A 272 17.72 -4.15 -0.03
C ARG A 272 18.30 -2.78 -0.39
N GLY A 273 18.12 -1.79 0.47
CA GLY A 273 18.81 -0.49 0.41
C GLY A 273 20.31 -0.55 0.75
N ARG A 274 20.87 -1.75 1.01
CA ARG A 274 22.25 -2.01 1.42
C ARG A 274 22.66 -1.35 2.75
N LEU A 275 21.68 -1.08 3.62
CA LEU A 275 21.96 -0.62 4.98
C LEU A 275 22.25 -1.83 5.89
N THR A 276 23.17 -1.63 6.83
CA THR A 276 23.42 -2.56 7.95
C THR A 276 22.78 -2.00 9.21
N PHE A 277 22.41 -2.86 10.16
CA PHE A 277 21.81 -2.48 11.44
C PHE A 277 21.98 -3.61 12.45
N GLU A 278 21.87 -3.27 13.73
CA GLU A 278 21.75 -4.24 14.81
C GLU A 278 20.28 -4.42 15.20
N LEU A 279 19.91 -5.65 15.56
CA LEU A 279 18.62 -5.97 16.15
C LEU A 279 18.82 -6.12 17.67
N ASP A 280 18.04 -5.38 18.44
CA ASP A 280 18.04 -5.44 19.91
C ASP A 280 16.60 -5.43 20.44
N GLU A 281 16.45 -5.45 21.76
CA GLU A 281 15.18 -5.32 22.47
C GLU A 281 15.10 -4.00 23.24
N ASP A 282 13.90 -3.41 23.29
CA ASP A 282 13.63 -2.21 24.10
C ASP A 282 13.44 -2.56 25.59
N GLU A 283 13.20 -1.54 26.41
CA GLU A 283 12.97 -1.71 27.86
C GLU A 283 11.73 -2.55 28.22
N HIS A 284 10.87 -2.81 27.24
CA HIS A 284 9.66 -3.62 27.35
C HIS A 284 9.79 -4.97 26.61
N GLY A 285 10.98 -5.32 26.11
CA GLY A 285 11.23 -6.56 25.35
C GLY A 285 10.71 -6.52 23.91
N GLY A 286 10.34 -5.34 23.39
CA GLY A 286 9.91 -5.14 22.01
C GLY A 286 11.10 -5.00 21.05
N PRO A 287 10.97 -5.43 19.78
CA PRO A 287 12.09 -5.37 18.84
C PRO A 287 12.41 -3.92 18.44
N LEU A 288 13.71 -3.59 18.42
CA LEU A 288 14.24 -2.31 17.93
C LEU A 288 15.41 -2.51 16.98
N LEU A 289 15.57 -1.58 16.03
CA LEU A 289 16.72 -1.51 15.14
C LEU A 289 17.60 -0.33 15.52
N ARG A 290 18.90 -0.54 15.66
CA ARG A 290 19.88 0.52 15.95
C ARG A 290 21.10 0.43 15.06
N GLU A 291 21.99 1.42 15.18
CA GLU A 291 23.26 1.51 14.43
C GLU A 291 23.06 1.39 12.90
N ILE A 292 21.98 1.96 12.40
CA ILE A 292 21.60 1.81 10.99
C ILE A 292 22.58 2.60 10.12
N THR A 293 23.40 1.92 9.34
CA THR A 293 24.57 2.49 8.69
C THR A 293 24.58 2.25 7.18
N THR A 294 24.96 3.28 6.41
CA THR A 294 25.12 3.21 4.95
C THR A 294 26.41 2.49 4.56
N PRO A 295 26.55 2.01 3.31
CA PRO A 295 27.84 1.50 2.81
C PRO A 295 29.00 2.50 2.86
N ARG A 296 28.72 3.79 3.04
CA ARG A 296 29.72 4.86 3.17
C ARG A 296 30.11 5.13 4.63
N GLY A 297 29.46 4.46 5.58
CA GLY A 297 29.70 4.66 7.01
C GLY A 297 28.85 5.76 7.66
N ASP A 298 27.86 6.31 6.95
CA ASP A 298 26.93 7.28 7.54
C ASP A 298 25.94 6.54 8.43
N THR A 299 25.85 6.90 9.70
CA THR A 299 24.96 6.26 10.67
C THR A 299 23.75 7.13 10.96
N HIS A 300 22.56 6.53 10.93
CA HIS A 300 21.34 7.18 11.36
C HIS A 300 21.38 7.40 12.89
N PRO A 301 21.11 8.62 13.38
CA PRO A 301 21.31 8.95 14.79
C PRO A 301 20.21 8.41 15.73
N GLN A 302 19.15 7.79 15.21
CA GLN A 302 18.03 7.29 16.02
C GLN A 302 17.79 5.81 15.79
N GLU A 303 17.30 5.17 16.85
CA GLU A 303 16.78 3.81 16.82
C GLU A 303 15.37 3.80 16.24
N ILE A 304 14.98 2.67 15.63
CA ILE A 304 13.62 2.44 15.16
C ILE A 304 12.98 1.37 16.05
N LEU A 305 12.04 1.81 16.88
CA LEU A 305 11.17 0.94 17.66
C LEU A 305 10.06 0.39 16.76
N VAL A 306 9.94 -0.93 16.66
CA VAL A 306 8.88 -1.55 15.82
C VAL A 306 7.49 -1.20 16.35
N SER A 307 7.34 -1.03 17.67
CA SER A 307 6.08 -0.58 18.29
C SER A 307 5.60 0.78 17.77
N HIS A 308 6.52 1.73 17.50
CA HIS A 308 6.18 3.03 16.91
C HIS A 308 5.69 2.89 15.47
N VAL A 309 6.30 2.00 14.69
CA VAL A 309 5.86 1.68 13.32
C VAL A 309 4.44 1.12 13.31
N LEU A 310 4.12 0.22 14.25
CA LEU A 310 2.79 -0.37 14.38
C LEU A 310 1.73 0.64 14.83
N LYS A 311 2.03 1.49 15.82
CA LYS A 311 1.14 2.57 16.23
C LYS A 311 0.85 3.55 15.09
N TYR A 312 1.87 3.87 14.31
CA TYR A 312 1.70 4.66 13.09
C TYR A 312 0.80 3.94 12.07
N ALA A 313 0.96 2.63 11.89
CA ALA A 313 0.11 1.83 11.01
C ALA A 313 -1.36 1.91 11.41
N ALA A 314 -1.67 1.71 12.69
CA ALA A 314 -3.01 1.83 13.25
C ALA A 314 -3.60 3.23 13.03
N HIS A 315 -2.83 4.27 13.37
CA HIS A 315 -3.26 5.66 13.26
C HIS A 315 -3.57 6.09 11.83
N THR A 316 -2.80 5.57 10.86
CA THR A 316 -2.85 6.01 9.46
C THR A 316 -3.66 5.11 8.53
N GLY A 317 -4.16 3.98 9.06
CA GLY A 317 -4.88 2.96 8.30
C GLY A 317 -3.98 2.24 7.30
N MET A 318 -2.80 1.80 7.73
CA MET A 318 -1.84 0.98 6.98
C MET A 318 -1.74 -0.41 7.59
N THR A 319 -1.35 -1.41 6.80
CA THR A 319 -0.92 -2.71 7.36
C THR A 319 0.44 -2.56 8.05
N PRO A 320 0.82 -3.48 8.97
CA PRO A 320 2.18 -3.53 9.53
C PRO A 320 3.28 -3.55 8.46
N GLY A 321 3.07 -4.29 7.38
CA GLY A 321 4.01 -4.37 6.25
C GLY A 321 4.13 -3.04 5.50
N ASP A 322 3.01 -2.40 5.17
CA ASP A 322 2.99 -1.13 4.44
C ASP A 322 3.70 -0.03 5.24
N ALA A 323 3.39 0.09 6.55
CA ALA A 323 4.01 1.07 7.43
C ALA A 323 5.51 0.81 7.63
N ALA A 324 5.91 -0.44 7.81
CA ALA A 324 7.33 -0.83 7.94
C ALA A 324 8.13 -0.53 6.67
N ARG A 325 7.56 -0.81 5.49
CA ARG A 325 8.17 -0.45 4.22
C ARG A 325 8.33 1.07 4.11
N TYR A 326 7.26 1.81 4.37
CA TYR A 326 7.27 3.27 4.31
C TYR A 326 8.35 3.85 5.24
N ALA A 327 8.42 3.40 6.49
CA ALA A 327 9.43 3.85 7.45
C ALA A 327 10.86 3.56 6.96
N ALA A 328 11.13 2.37 6.43
CA ALA A 328 12.44 2.04 5.86
C ALA A 328 12.79 2.91 4.63
N GLU A 329 11.83 3.14 3.73
CA GLU A 329 12.07 3.94 2.52
C GLU A 329 12.28 5.42 2.84
N VAL A 330 11.56 5.97 3.82
CA VAL A 330 11.82 7.32 4.36
C VAL A 330 13.24 7.39 4.93
N LEU A 331 13.62 6.43 5.78
CA LEU A 331 14.97 6.39 6.36
C LEU A 331 16.07 6.30 5.30
N ILE A 332 15.90 5.43 4.29
CA ILE A 332 16.86 5.30 3.18
C ILE A 332 16.96 6.64 2.42
N GLY A 333 15.82 7.29 2.16
CA GLY A 333 15.79 8.62 1.54
C GLY A 333 16.57 9.66 2.34
N GLU A 334 16.37 9.71 3.66
CA GLU A 334 17.10 10.59 4.57
C GLU A 334 18.61 10.37 4.50
N LEU A 335 19.06 9.11 4.63
CA LEU A 335 20.48 8.75 4.59
C LEU A 335 21.13 8.99 3.21
N MET A 336 20.32 8.96 2.14
CA MET A 336 20.78 9.29 0.79
C MET A 336 20.79 10.80 0.49
N GLY A 337 20.35 11.64 1.42
CA GLY A 337 20.22 13.09 1.22
C GLY A 337 19.10 13.46 0.23
N LEU A 338 18.12 12.58 0.03
CA LEU A 338 16.91 12.90 -0.71
C LEU A 338 16.01 13.72 0.21
N GLU A 339 15.65 14.94 -0.21
CA GLU A 339 14.68 15.75 0.54
C GLU A 339 13.31 15.04 0.52
N VAL A 340 12.96 14.42 1.65
CA VAL A 340 11.61 13.93 1.93
C VAL A 340 10.76 15.15 2.29
N ARG A 341 10.24 15.87 1.29
CA ARG A 341 9.35 17.04 1.48
C ARG A 341 7.88 16.68 1.38
#